data_AF-A0A953JXZ0-F1
#
_entry.id   AF-A0A953JXZ0-F1
#
_cell.length_a   1.000
_cell.length_b   1.000
_cell.length_c   1.000
_cell.angle_alpha   90.00
_cell.angle_beta   90.00
_cell.angle_gamma   90.00
#
_symmetry.space_group_name_H-M   'P 1'
#
loop_
_entity.id
_entity.type
_entity.pdbx_description
1 polymer ?
#
loop_
_entity_poly.entity_id
_entity_poly.type
_entity_poly.pdbx_seq_one_letter_code
_entity_poly.pdbx_strand_id
1 'polypeptide(L)'
;MSLVFSLAAALLLGSSCLRAAEPPSNAASDSAIAEIPELLRQLDSNDFDARQSATARLSAIADLEEVQQSTADALGAALVTGELSFDARSRLAPLLKRLPAPAAPTSPLPLAGDITQLVAQLNDDSAARRASAQARLRWIASQPQANSEALAAIKAGLGSPTIDSSTRRMLRDLLDTARGVWLASDPKDWRLPPVSDEQLTAWLDALIQVRPNEPRWSLQQDAAQQELVDLLARDEYLDRVRHGVEERIARPGITPDAARRLEAVLDWARPTLVAEYWQGPQHVSIQFLFVGVPSVPEGAQRASHFDFVDDERAHCVSGNSLSPGDYPIGVFFPHPQQGSAQFHLVNLATPRRRMAYEYLIRGDDAQRAAAITRRTLDHILATKKPLSQSELLMLEELDDGQVSAFTGKYFMAVDDSHYPPAEGQFVGNVSRLQNVCCMLARSGRHDAVPGLLAAIQAKRFFDPPAQAPWDWPWIAALCIAVHDPWPEVDPWLFSLVERDDPLMRRPAAAPSEPTPATSEDPRPEPEKLTAPELGATAAAILLNRAGIPPTVFGLEVLMYSPLASLDCPGAYWRDAKGRQRLTQWWKERQK
;
A
#
# COMPACT_ATOMS: atom_id res chain seq x y z
N MET A 1 -64.46 7.97 62.66
CA MET A 1 -64.64 6.51 62.50
C MET A 1 -63.45 6.01 61.70
N SER A 2 -62.34 5.74 62.40
CA SER A 2 -61.88 4.39 62.82
C SER A 2 -61.01 3.77 61.71
N LEU A 3 -59.68 3.89 61.84
CA LEU A 3 -58.74 2.83 62.28
C LEU A 3 -58.45 1.85 61.11
N VAL A 4 -57.23 1.63 60.61
CA VAL A 4 -56.12 0.89 61.27
C VAL A 4 -54.83 0.95 60.39
N PHE A 5 -53.70 1.27 61.04
CA PHE A 5 -52.29 0.81 60.89
C PHE A 5 -51.52 0.64 59.55
N SER A 6 -50.45 1.45 59.44
CA SER A 6 -49.01 1.11 59.39
C SER A 6 -48.38 0.07 58.43
N LEU A 7 -47.32 0.59 57.79
CA LEU A 7 -45.96 0.05 57.56
C LEU A 7 -45.65 -0.89 56.36
N ALA A 8 -44.91 -0.29 55.42
CA ALA A 8 -43.56 -0.64 54.95
C ALA A 8 -43.28 -1.85 54.03
N ALA A 9 -42.81 -1.48 52.83
CA ALA A 9 -41.56 -1.88 52.18
C ALA A 9 -41.54 -2.91 51.02
N ALA A 10 -41.07 -2.39 49.88
CA ALA A 10 -40.06 -2.92 48.95
C ALA A 10 -40.44 -3.91 47.83
N LEU A 11 -40.34 -3.40 46.58
CA LEU A 11 -39.68 -3.97 45.37
C LEU A 11 -40.01 -3.00 44.19
N LEU A 12 -39.16 -2.02 43.82
CA LEU A 12 -38.07 -2.08 42.81
C LEU A 12 -38.44 -2.96 41.60
N LEU A 13 -38.37 -2.58 40.31
CA LEU A 13 -37.96 -1.42 39.49
C LEU A 13 -38.77 -1.60 38.18
N GLY A 14 -39.37 -0.59 37.56
CA GLY A 14 -38.68 0.50 36.87
C GLY A 14 -38.75 0.27 35.35
N SER A 15 -39.91 0.56 34.76
CA SER A 15 -40.08 0.72 33.31
C SER A 15 -39.07 1.74 32.78
N SER A 16 -38.36 1.42 31.70
CA SER A 16 -37.62 2.43 30.94
C SER A 16 -37.72 2.14 29.45
N CYS A 17 -38.11 3.20 28.77
CA CYS A 17 -38.50 3.31 27.38
C CYS A 17 -37.42 2.84 26.41
N LEU A 18 -37.90 2.30 25.28
CA LEU A 18 -37.19 2.26 24.01
C LEU A 18 -36.54 3.62 23.71
N ARG A 19 -35.20 3.62 23.61
CA ARG A 19 -34.44 4.58 22.81
C ARG A 19 -33.86 3.79 21.63
N ALA A 20 -34.09 4.32 20.43
CA ALA A 20 -33.44 3.85 19.22
C ALA A 20 -31.92 3.79 19.43
N ALA A 21 -31.29 2.71 18.99
CA ALA A 21 -29.84 2.64 18.93
C ALA A 21 -29.36 3.65 17.88
N GLU A 22 -28.81 4.76 18.36
CA GLU A 22 -27.92 5.64 17.60
C GLU A 22 -26.73 4.83 17.05
N PRO A 23 -26.11 5.25 15.93
CA PRO A 23 -24.85 4.66 15.48
C PRO A 23 -23.79 4.71 16.59
N PRO A 24 -22.78 3.82 16.60
CA PRO A 24 -21.69 3.88 17.57
C PRO A 24 -21.09 5.30 17.59
N SER A 25 -20.91 5.82 18.79
CA SER A 25 -20.96 7.26 19.06
C SER A 25 -19.64 7.96 18.69
N ASN A 26 -19.68 8.87 17.72
CA ASN A 26 -18.64 9.90 17.57
C ASN A 26 -18.43 10.71 18.87
N ALA A 27 -19.46 10.83 19.72
CA ALA A 27 -19.43 11.64 20.94
C ALA A 27 -18.43 11.15 22.01
N ALA A 28 -18.28 9.84 22.20
CA ALA A 28 -17.31 9.28 23.15
C ALA A 28 -15.86 9.47 22.66
N SER A 29 -15.64 9.29 21.37
CA SER A 29 -14.36 9.51 20.68
C SER A 29 -13.96 10.98 20.68
N ASP A 30 -14.91 11.88 20.41
CA ASP A 30 -14.72 13.35 20.50
C ASP A 30 -14.40 13.79 21.94
N SER A 31 -15.08 13.22 22.93
CA SER A 31 -14.82 13.50 24.35
C SER A 31 -13.44 13.02 24.80
N ALA A 32 -12.95 11.89 24.28
CA ALA A 32 -11.62 11.38 24.59
C ALA A 32 -10.52 12.29 24.02
N ILE A 33 -10.70 12.79 22.78
CA ILE A 33 -9.75 13.72 22.15
C ILE A 33 -9.74 15.07 22.88
N ALA A 34 -10.91 15.56 23.32
CA ALA A 34 -11.02 16.83 24.04
C ALA A 34 -10.31 16.84 25.41
N GLU A 35 -10.07 15.67 26.02
CA GLU A 35 -9.33 15.54 27.29
C GLU A 35 -7.81 15.76 27.13
N ILE A 36 -7.25 15.52 25.94
CA ILE A 36 -5.80 15.45 25.72
C ILE A 36 -5.04 16.71 26.17
N PRO A 37 -5.47 17.96 25.87
CA PRO A 37 -4.73 19.16 26.28
C PRO A 37 -4.56 19.29 27.80
N GLU A 38 -5.60 18.94 28.56
CA GLU A 38 -5.56 18.99 30.02
C GLU A 38 -4.69 17.86 30.59
N LEU A 39 -4.74 16.67 29.99
CA LEU A 39 -3.85 15.56 30.36
C LEU A 39 -2.37 15.91 30.11
N LEU A 40 -2.06 16.62 29.01
CA LEU A 40 -0.70 17.10 28.73
C LEU A 40 -0.23 18.12 29.79
N ARG A 41 -1.11 19.02 30.23
CA ARG A 41 -0.81 19.96 31.32
C ARG A 41 -0.56 19.24 32.64
N GLN A 42 -1.34 18.21 32.96
CA GLN A 42 -1.16 17.39 34.15
C GLN A 42 0.11 16.54 34.09
N LEU A 43 0.46 16.05 32.90
CA LEU A 43 1.70 15.31 32.65
C LEU A 43 2.95 16.17 32.92
N ASP A 44 2.82 17.49 32.76
CA ASP A 44 3.89 18.46 33.04
C ASP A 44 3.81 19.10 34.44
N SER A 45 2.85 18.68 35.27
CA SER A 45 2.70 19.15 36.64
C SER A 45 3.85 18.68 37.54
N ASN A 46 4.15 19.43 38.60
CA ASN A 46 5.07 18.99 39.65
C ASN A 46 4.48 17.89 40.57
N ASP A 47 3.18 17.65 40.51
CA ASP A 47 2.48 16.60 41.27
C ASP A 47 2.67 15.21 40.64
N PHE A 48 3.21 14.26 41.41
CA PHE A 48 3.48 12.89 40.97
C PHE A 48 2.19 12.13 40.61
N ASP A 49 1.14 12.26 41.42
CA ASP A 49 -0.10 11.51 41.23
C ASP A 49 -0.83 12.01 39.97
N ALA A 50 -0.82 13.32 39.74
CA ALA A 50 -1.34 13.94 38.52
C ALA A 50 -0.60 13.42 37.28
N ARG A 51 0.75 13.34 37.30
CA ARG A 51 1.53 12.80 36.18
C ARG A 51 1.23 11.33 35.91
N GLN A 52 1.08 10.52 36.96
CA GLN A 52 0.80 9.08 36.84
C GLN A 52 -0.60 8.84 36.28
N SER A 53 -1.60 9.55 36.80
CA SER A 53 -2.98 9.50 36.30
C SER A 53 -3.07 9.93 34.83
N ALA A 54 -2.43 11.05 34.48
CA ALA A 54 -2.40 11.54 33.10
C ALA A 54 -1.74 10.55 32.14
N THR A 55 -0.62 9.92 32.53
CA THR A 55 0.05 8.89 31.72
C THR A 55 -0.85 7.69 31.47
N ALA A 56 -1.50 7.17 32.52
CA ALA A 56 -2.39 6.02 32.40
C ALA A 56 -3.60 6.33 31.51
N ARG A 57 -4.19 7.53 31.66
CA ARG A 57 -5.33 7.96 30.86
C ARG A 57 -4.96 8.16 29.39
N LEU A 58 -3.82 8.79 29.10
CA LEU A 58 -3.31 8.92 27.74
C LEU A 58 -3.02 7.57 27.08
N SER A 59 -2.50 6.59 27.84
CA SER A 59 -2.32 5.23 27.32
C SER A 59 -3.66 4.58 26.98
N ALA A 60 -4.66 4.71 27.84
CA ALA A 60 -5.99 4.14 27.60
C ALA A 60 -6.66 4.76 26.36
N ILE A 61 -6.49 6.06 26.12
CA ILE A 61 -6.99 6.73 24.91
C ILE A 61 -6.22 6.22 23.67
N ALA A 62 -4.89 6.06 23.77
CA ALA A 62 -4.07 5.57 22.67
C ALA A 62 -4.38 4.12 22.25
N ASP A 63 -4.96 3.31 23.14
CA ASP A 63 -5.35 1.92 22.85
C ASP A 63 -6.73 1.82 22.13
N LEU A 64 -7.46 2.94 21.96
CA LEU A 64 -8.75 2.99 21.24
C LEU A 64 -8.53 3.19 19.74
N GLU A 65 -8.73 2.14 18.94
CA GLU A 65 -8.48 2.11 17.48
C GLU A 65 -9.12 3.28 16.72
N GLU A 66 -10.35 3.65 17.07
CA GLU A 66 -11.13 4.72 16.42
C GLU A 66 -10.49 6.12 16.54
N VAL A 67 -9.67 6.37 17.57
CA VAL A 67 -9.08 7.70 17.85
C VAL A 67 -7.56 7.71 17.78
N GLN A 68 -6.94 6.61 17.35
CA GLN A 68 -5.47 6.49 17.31
C GLN A 68 -4.82 7.59 16.48
N GLN A 69 -5.36 7.89 15.28
CA GLN A 69 -4.81 8.96 14.44
C GLN A 69 -4.95 10.34 15.10
N SER A 70 -6.13 10.70 15.58
CA SER A 70 -6.36 11.98 16.25
C SER A 70 -5.53 12.14 17.53
N THR A 71 -5.30 11.04 18.25
CA THR A 71 -4.43 11.01 19.44
C THR A 71 -2.97 11.21 19.04
N ALA A 72 -2.51 10.54 17.98
CA ALA A 72 -1.18 10.74 17.43
C ALA A 72 -0.97 12.21 17.07
N ASP A 73 -1.90 12.81 16.33
CA ASP A 73 -1.85 14.19 15.88
C ASP A 73 -1.75 15.18 17.05
N ALA A 74 -2.58 15.01 18.08
CA ALA A 74 -2.59 15.88 19.26
C ALA A 74 -1.30 15.79 20.08
N LEU A 75 -0.78 14.57 20.31
CA LEU A 75 0.48 14.36 21.01
C LEU A 75 1.67 14.87 20.17
N GLY A 76 1.64 14.66 18.86
CA GLY A 76 2.63 15.17 17.92
C GLY A 76 2.70 16.70 17.94
N ALA A 77 1.55 17.38 17.92
CA ALA A 77 1.48 18.83 18.03
C ALA A 77 2.10 19.35 19.33
N ALA A 78 1.82 18.71 20.47
CA ALA A 78 2.34 19.12 21.77
C ALA A 78 3.87 18.94 21.92
N LEU A 79 4.45 17.92 21.28
CA LEU A 79 5.91 17.78 21.22
C LEU A 79 6.58 18.88 20.39
N VAL A 80 5.85 19.38 19.40
CA VAL A 80 6.36 20.35 18.43
C VAL A 80 6.32 21.78 18.98
N THR A 81 5.38 22.15 19.85
CA THR A 81 5.32 23.49 20.48
C THR A 81 6.45 23.74 21.48
N GLY A 82 7.09 22.69 21.99
CA GLY A 82 8.26 22.81 22.85
C GLY A 82 7.95 23.17 24.32
N GLU A 83 6.67 23.26 24.69
CA GLU A 83 6.24 23.69 26.03
C GLU A 83 6.40 22.61 27.11
N LEU A 84 6.40 21.33 26.73
CA LEU A 84 6.50 20.21 27.68
C LEU A 84 7.92 20.01 28.22
N SER A 85 8.05 19.66 29.50
CA SER A 85 9.31 19.26 30.12
C SER A 85 9.87 17.94 29.57
N PHE A 86 11.14 17.65 29.89
CA PHE A 86 11.79 16.39 29.51
C PHE A 86 11.08 15.15 30.07
N ASP A 87 10.60 15.20 31.33
CA ASP A 87 9.93 14.05 31.96
C ASP A 87 8.61 13.74 31.25
N ALA A 88 7.80 14.76 30.97
CA ALA A 88 6.56 14.61 30.21
C ALA A 88 6.80 13.97 28.83
N ARG A 89 7.85 14.40 28.11
CA ARG A 89 8.20 13.85 26.80
C ARG A 89 8.70 12.41 26.85
N SER A 90 9.52 12.08 27.85
CA SER A 90 10.00 10.72 28.07
C SER A 90 8.83 9.75 28.27
N ARG A 91 7.75 10.21 28.92
CA ARG A 91 6.51 9.44 29.12
C ARG A 91 5.65 9.33 27.86
N LEU A 92 5.68 10.33 26.98
CA LEU A 92 4.96 10.28 25.69
C LEU A 92 5.68 9.43 24.63
N ALA A 93 7.00 9.30 24.69
CA ALA A 93 7.78 8.60 23.66
C ALA A 93 7.37 7.13 23.43
N PRO A 94 7.06 6.31 24.46
CA PRO A 94 6.52 4.96 24.27
C PRO A 94 5.15 4.92 23.60
N LEU A 95 4.30 5.92 23.84
CA LEU A 95 2.96 6.02 23.23
C LEU A 95 3.06 6.37 21.74
N LEU A 96 3.92 7.32 21.37
CA LEU A 96 4.11 7.71 19.97
C LEU A 96 4.76 6.61 19.11
N LYS A 97 5.46 5.66 19.73
CA LYS A 97 6.02 4.49 19.01
C LYS A 97 4.95 3.46 18.62
N ARG A 98 3.81 3.43 19.31
CA ARG A 98 2.71 2.47 19.06
C ARG A 98 1.55 3.08 18.29
N LEU A 99 1.45 4.41 18.26
CA LEU A 99 0.44 5.15 17.51
C LEU A 99 0.85 5.30 16.04
N PRO A 100 -0.10 5.51 15.13
CA PRO A 100 0.20 5.87 13.74
C PRO A 100 0.99 7.19 13.68
N ALA A 101 1.65 7.45 12.54
CA ALA A 101 2.41 8.68 12.37
C ALA A 101 1.47 9.90 12.46
N PRO A 102 1.80 10.94 13.27
CA PRO A 102 0.97 12.13 13.37
C PRO A 102 0.91 12.88 12.04
N ALA A 103 -0.27 13.37 11.69
CA ALA A 103 -0.47 14.37 10.65
C ALA A 103 0.33 15.64 10.99
N ALA A 104 0.73 16.39 9.97
CA ALA A 104 1.52 17.60 10.13
C ALA A 104 0.81 18.60 11.07
N PRO A 105 1.41 19.06 12.19
CA PRO A 105 0.79 20.04 13.05
C PRO A 105 0.37 21.30 12.30
N THR A 106 -0.79 21.84 12.67
CA THR A 106 -1.35 23.12 12.18
C THR A 106 -0.61 24.35 12.69
N SER A 107 0.50 24.19 13.41
CA SER A 107 1.34 25.32 13.80
C SER A 107 1.86 26.05 12.55
N PRO A 108 1.87 27.39 12.55
CA PRO A 108 2.43 28.13 11.43
C PRO A 108 3.88 27.71 11.18
N LEU A 109 4.24 27.63 9.91
CA LEU A 109 5.62 27.38 9.51
C LEU A 109 6.49 28.54 10.06
N PRO A 110 7.60 28.22 10.75
CA PRO A 110 8.48 29.21 11.32
C PRO A 110 9.16 30.06 10.24
N LEU A 111 9.58 31.27 10.58
CA LEU A 111 10.40 32.11 9.70
C LEU A 111 11.83 31.55 9.63
N ALA A 112 12.57 31.83 8.56
CA ALA A 112 13.96 31.39 8.36
C ALA A 112 14.88 31.65 9.58
N GLY A 113 14.69 32.80 10.27
CA GLY A 113 15.45 33.15 11.48
C GLY A 113 15.20 32.21 12.66
N ASP A 114 13.97 31.71 12.80
CA ASP A 114 13.60 30.77 13.86
C ASP A 114 14.28 29.40 13.64
N ILE A 115 14.47 28.99 12.39
CA ILE A 115 15.15 27.73 12.04
C ILE A 115 16.63 27.78 12.45
N THR A 116 17.32 28.90 12.19
CA THR A 116 18.72 29.06 12.62
C THR A 116 18.84 29.02 14.15
N GLN A 117 17.89 29.63 14.86
CA GLN A 117 17.85 29.57 16.32
C GLN A 117 17.67 28.13 16.82
N LEU A 118 16.79 27.35 16.19
CA LEU A 118 16.60 25.93 16.53
C LEU A 118 17.89 25.12 16.31
N VAL A 119 18.64 25.37 15.23
CA VAL A 119 19.94 24.72 15.00
C VAL A 119 20.93 25.07 16.12
N ALA A 120 20.97 26.32 16.56
CA ALA A 120 21.82 26.73 17.68
C ALA A 120 21.43 26.07 19.01
N GLN A 121 20.12 25.91 19.26
CA GLN A 121 19.58 25.27 20.47
C GLN A 121 19.93 23.78 20.58
N LEU A 122 20.38 23.13 19.50
CA LEU A 122 20.87 21.76 19.58
C LEU A 122 22.14 21.62 20.42
N ASN A 123 22.88 22.71 20.65
CA ASN A 123 24.03 22.76 21.57
C ASN A 123 23.69 23.40 22.93
N ASP A 124 22.41 23.65 23.25
CA ASP A 124 22.03 24.23 24.54
C ASP A 124 22.40 23.28 25.68
N ASP A 125 22.79 23.79 26.85
CA ASP A 125 23.11 22.97 28.02
C ASP A 125 21.90 22.14 28.51
N SER A 126 20.68 22.64 28.27
CA SER A 126 19.44 21.96 28.63
C SER A 126 19.10 20.83 27.66
N ALA A 127 19.08 19.59 28.18
CA ALA A 127 18.64 18.41 27.43
C ALA A 127 17.21 18.54 26.88
N ALA A 128 16.32 19.19 27.63
CA ALA A 128 14.94 19.44 27.19
C ALA A 128 14.90 20.35 25.96
N ARG A 129 15.70 21.44 25.96
CA ARG A 129 15.77 22.38 24.83
C ARG A 129 16.37 21.72 23.59
N ARG A 130 17.44 20.93 23.74
CA ARG A 130 18.01 20.14 22.63
C ARG A 130 16.97 19.21 22.00
N ALA A 131 16.23 18.48 22.83
CA ALA A 131 15.18 17.56 22.36
C ALA A 131 14.03 18.31 21.65
N SER A 132 13.60 19.48 22.15
CA SER A 132 12.60 20.34 21.49
C SER A 132 13.09 20.76 20.11
N ALA A 133 14.30 21.30 20.06
CA ALA A 133 14.88 21.81 18.84
C ALA A 133 15.02 20.70 17.80
N GLN A 134 15.46 19.51 18.21
CA GLN A 134 15.54 18.35 17.34
C GLN A 134 14.17 17.93 16.79
N ALA A 135 13.16 17.78 17.66
CA ALA A 135 11.82 17.37 17.24
C ALA A 135 11.20 18.39 16.28
N ARG A 136 11.33 19.69 16.60
CA ARG A 136 10.83 20.79 15.76
C ARG A 136 11.57 20.85 14.42
N LEU A 137 12.90 20.74 14.40
CA LEU A 137 13.67 20.70 13.15
C LEU A 137 13.33 19.50 12.29
N ARG A 138 13.14 18.31 12.88
CA ARG A 138 12.70 17.12 12.14
C ARG A 138 11.35 17.34 11.50
N TRP A 139 10.41 17.95 12.23
CA TRP A 139 9.10 18.29 11.68
C TRP A 139 9.22 19.31 10.53
N ILE A 140 9.96 20.41 10.71
CA ILE A 140 10.14 21.42 9.65
C ILE A 140 10.80 20.80 8.41
N ALA A 141 11.83 19.97 8.61
CA ALA A 141 12.52 19.26 7.54
C ALA A 141 11.60 18.31 6.76
N SER A 142 10.53 17.79 7.39
CA SER A 142 9.53 16.96 6.72
C SER A 142 8.44 17.75 6.00
N GLN A 143 8.34 19.07 6.19
CA GLN A 143 7.35 19.92 5.52
C GLN A 143 7.90 20.45 4.19
N PRO A 144 7.30 20.12 3.03
CA PRO A 144 7.79 20.57 1.72
C PRO A 144 7.98 22.09 1.61
N GLN A 145 7.10 22.90 2.23
CA GLN A 145 7.11 24.36 2.09
C GLN A 145 8.25 25.05 2.86
N ALA A 146 8.77 24.44 3.93
CA ALA A 146 9.87 24.99 4.74
C ALA A 146 11.17 24.19 4.61
N ASN A 147 11.14 23.08 3.85
CA ASN A 147 12.24 22.16 3.71
C ASN A 147 13.51 22.81 3.13
N SER A 148 13.40 23.68 2.11
CA SER A 148 14.58 24.37 1.54
C SER A 148 15.31 25.23 2.57
N GLU A 149 14.57 25.97 3.41
CA GLU A 149 15.14 26.80 4.46
C GLU A 149 15.77 25.95 5.57
N ALA A 150 15.10 24.87 5.95
CA ALA A 150 15.64 23.89 6.89
C ALA A 150 16.94 23.25 6.39
N LEU A 151 16.97 22.83 5.12
CA LEU A 151 18.14 22.24 4.48
C LEU A 151 19.33 23.21 4.52
N ALA A 152 19.11 24.47 4.13
CA ALA A 152 20.15 25.51 4.14
C ALA A 152 20.68 25.78 5.56
N ALA A 153 19.80 25.92 6.55
CA ALA A 153 20.18 26.15 7.94
C ALA A 153 20.95 24.97 8.55
N ILE A 154 20.53 23.73 8.27
CA ILE A 154 21.21 22.51 8.72
C ILE A 154 22.62 22.42 8.12
N LYS A 155 22.76 22.67 6.80
CA LYS A 155 24.06 22.71 6.11
C LYS A 155 25.00 23.77 6.71
N ALA A 156 24.48 24.98 6.94
CA ALA A 156 25.24 26.05 7.59
C ALA A 156 25.69 25.66 9.02
N GLY A 157 24.81 25.00 9.78
CA GLY A 157 25.14 24.44 11.10
C GLY A 157 26.27 23.42 11.03
N LEU A 158 26.21 22.46 10.11
CA LEU A 158 27.27 21.44 9.93
C LEU A 158 28.64 22.04 9.62
N GLY A 159 28.68 23.16 8.90
CA GLY A 159 29.90 23.92 8.60
C GLY A 159 30.43 24.75 9.77
N SER A 160 29.64 24.97 10.82
CA SER A 160 30.06 25.80 11.95
C SER A 160 31.10 25.10 12.85
N PRO A 161 32.19 25.79 13.22
CA PRO A 161 33.20 25.24 14.12
C PRO A 161 32.74 25.13 15.58
N THR A 162 31.62 25.77 15.94
CA THR A 162 31.11 25.83 17.31
C THR A 162 30.23 24.63 17.68
N ILE A 163 29.90 23.76 16.73
CA ILE A 163 29.06 22.58 16.95
C ILE A 163 29.90 21.38 17.35
N ASP A 164 29.51 20.73 18.45
CA ASP A 164 30.17 19.52 18.93
C ASP A 164 29.87 18.27 18.06
N SER A 165 30.59 17.19 18.30
CA SER A 165 30.50 15.97 17.48
C SER A 165 29.17 15.23 17.62
N SER A 166 28.50 15.30 18.77
CA SER A 166 27.20 14.68 19.01
C SER A 166 26.12 15.42 18.22
N THR A 167 26.09 16.75 18.31
CA THR A 167 25.16 17.58 17.55
C THR A 167 25.41 17.49 16.05
N ARG A 168 26.68 17.38 15.62
CA ARG A 168 27.00 17.16 14.21
C ARG A 168 26.41 15.85 13.68
N ARG A 169 26.41 14.76 14.47
CA ARG A 169 25.78 13.50 14.07
C ARG A 169 24.27 13.67 13.92
N MET A 170 23.63 14.31 14.89
CA MET A 170 22.19 14.62 14.85
C MET A 170 21.80 15.46 13.63
N LEU A 171 22.60 16.49 13.30
CA LEU A 171 22.39 17.32 12.12
C LEU A 171 22.54 16.55 10.81
N ARG A 172 23.41 15.53 10.75
CA ARG A 172 23.53 14.66 9.56
C ARG A 172 22.27 13.81 9.37
N ASP A 173 21.71 13.27 10.44
CA ASP A 173 20.46 12.50 10.36
C ASP A 173 19.29 13.39 9.90
N LEU A 174 19.24 14.63 10.41
CA LEU A 174 18.27 15.64 9.98
C LEU A 174 18.50 16.07 8.53
N LEU A 175 19.75 16.23 8.11
CA LEU A 175 20.11 16.55 6.73
C LEU A 175 19.64 15.46 5.77
N ASP A 176 19.87 14.18 6.10
CA ASP A 176 19.45 13.05 5.27
C ASP A 176 17.92 13.02 5.12
N THR A 177 17.19 13.25 6.21
CA THR A 177 15.72 13.37 6.19
C THR A 177 15.25 14.54 5.31
N ALA A 178 15.82 15.72 5.53
CA ALA A 178 15.49 16.93 4.76
C ALA A 178 15.79 16.73 3.27
N ARG A 179 16.91 16.08 2.95
CA ARG A 179 17.35 15.82 1.58
C ARG A 179 16.39 14.87 0.86
N GLY A 180 15.91 13.82 1.50
CA GLY A 180 14.90 12.93 0.89
C GLY A 180 13.61 13.67 0.52
N VAL A 181 13.11 14.51 1.43
CA VAL A 181 11.90 15.33 1.20
C VAL A 181 12.12 16.38 0.12
N TRP A 182 13.30 17.02 0.11
CA TRP A 182 13.70 17.98 -0.92
C TRP A 182 13.72 17.34 -2.32
N LEU A 183 14.36 16.17 -2.45
CA LEU A 183 14.50 15.48 -3.73
C LEU A 183 13.16 14.97 -4.28
N ALA A 184 12.24 14.61 -3.38
CA ALA A 184 10.89 14.14 -3.73
C ALA A 184 9.90 15.27 -4.06
N SER A 185 10.20 16.53 -3.73
CA SER A 185 9.30 17.67 -3.97
C SER A 185 9.40 18.25 -5.39
N ASP A 186 8.47 19.13 -5.74
CA ASP A 186 8.48 19.83 -7.03
C ASP A 186 9.62 20.89 -7.04
N PRO A 187 10.55 20.85 -8.01
CA PRO A 187 11.63 21.83 -8.11
C PRO A 187 11.16 23.28 -8.20
N LYS A 188 9.92 23.53 -8.66
CA LYS A 188 9.34 24.87 -8.73
C LYS A 188 9.14 25.51 -7.35
N ASP A 189 9.01 24.69 -6.31
CA ASP A 189 8.81 25.15 -4.94
C ASP A 189 10.13 25.37 -4.19
N TRP A 190 11.27 25.02 -4.80
CA TRP A 190 12.58 25.11 -4.16
C TRP A 190 13.02 26.56 -3.97
N ARG A 191 13.34 26.90 -2.73
CA ARG A 191 13.84 28.23 -2.34
C ARG A 191 15.25 28.13 -1.79
N LEU A 192 16.14 27.52 -2.57
CA LEU A 192 17.55 27.39 -2.20
C LEU A 192 18.36 28.60 -2.69
N PRO A 193 19.37 29.04 -1.93
CA PRO A 193 20.22 30.15 -2.34
C PRO A 193 20.96 29.82 -3.66
N PRO A 194 21.23 30.84 -4.49
CA PRO A 194 22.05 30.66 -5.69
C PRO A 194 23.51 30.37 -5.30
N VAL A 195 24.21 29.61 -6.15
CA VAL A 195 25.62 29.27 -5.97
C VAL A 195 26.47 30.05 -6.99
N SER A 196 27.48 30.77 -6.50
CA SER A 196 28.41 31.53 -7.34
C SER A 196 29.42 30.62 -8.06
N ASP A 197 30.00 31.10 -9.17
CA ASP A 197 31.07 30.38 -9.86
C ASP A 197 32.32 30.17 -8.98
N GLU A 198 32.59 31.10 -8.08
CA GLU A 198 33.67 31.01 -7.09
C GLU A 198 33.42 29.85 -6.11
N GLN A 199 32.19 29.71 -5.61
CA GLN A 199 31.81 28.62 -4.72
C GLN A 199 31.88 27.26 -5.43
N LEU A 200 31.33 27.18 -6.65
CA LEU A 200 31.40 25.97 -7.46
C LEU A 200 32.85 25.55 -7.73
N THR A 201 33.70 26.51 -8.10
CA THR A 201 35.14 26.29 -8.32
C THR A 201 35.83 25.80 -7.06
N ALA A 202 35.54 26.40 -5.91
CA ALA A 202 36.12 26.00 -4.63
C ALA A 202 35.77 24.55 -4.26
N TRP A 203 34.53 24.11 -4.49
CA TRP A 203 34.15 22.71 -4.25
C TRP A 203 34.83 21.74 -5.21
N LEU A 204 34.90 22.08 -6.49
CA LEU A 204 35.58 21.23 -7.48
C LEU A 204 37.09 21.11 -7.18
N ASP A 205 37.73 22.21 -6.78
CA ASP A 205 39.16 22.21 -6.47
C ASP A 205 39.47 21.46 -5.16
N ALA A 206 38.53 21.44 -4.20
CA ALA A 206 38.66 20.65 -2.98
C ALA A 206 38.77 19.13 -3.28
N LEU A 207 38.10 18.63 -4.32
CA LEU A 207 38.17 17.22 -4.72
C LEU A 207 39.50 16.82 -5.37
N ILE A 208 40.21 17.78 -5.96
CA ILE A 208 41.52 17.55 -6.61
C ILE A 208 42.66 17.57 -5.61
N GLN A 209 42.58 18.44 -4.62
CA GLN A 209 43.66 18.64 -3.64
C GLN A 209 43.92 17.37 -2.81
N VAL A 210 45.20 17.03 -2.66
CA VAL A 210 45.66 15.84 -1.93
C VAL A 210 46.32 16.28 -0.61
N ARG A 211 45.69 15.99 0.54
CA ARG A 211 46.27 16.18 1.88
C ARG A 211 46.00 14.95 2.78
N PRO A 212 46.79 13.88 2.65
CA PRO A 212 46.44 12.55 3.14
C PRO A 212 46.44 12.37 4.67
N ASN A 213 46.82 13.37 5.47
CA ASN A 213 47.01 13.23 6.92
C ASN A 213 46.21 14.23 7.78
N GLU A 214 45.23 14.93 7.21
CA GLU A 214 44.40 15.89 7.97
C GLU A 214 42.93 15.41 8.02
N PRO A 215 42.42 14.93 9.18
CA PRO A 215 41.04 14.46 9.30
C PRO A 215 39.99 15.53 8.95
N ARG A 216 40.32 16.81 9.18
CA ARG A 216 39.47 17.95 8.79
C ARG A 216 39.36 18.09 7.27
N TRP A 217 40.38 17.67 6.53
CA TRP A 217 40.41 17.73 5.07
C TRP A 217 39.44 16.73 4.44
N SER A 218 39.41 15.49 4.94
CA SER A 218 38.42 14.48 4.50
C SER A 218 36.99 14.99 4.65
N LEU A 219 36.67 15.63 5.78
CA LEU A 219 35.34 16.20 6.02
C LEU A 219 34.97 17.32 5.02
N GLN A 220 35.95 18.16 4.64
CA GLN A 220 35.75 19.21 3.66
C GLN A 220 35.54 18.64 2.24
N GLN A 221 36.26 17.57 1.90
CA GLN A 221 36.10 16.87 0.62
C GLN A 221 34.74 16.19 0.53
N ASP A 222 34.32 15.47 1.58
CA ASP A 222 33.00 14.84 1.64
C ASP A 222 31.88 15.87 1.52
N ALA A 223 32.02 17.02 2.20
CA ALA A 223 31.07 18.12 2.10
C ALA A 223 31.03 18.73 0.69
N ALA A 224 32.19 18.99 0.08
CA ALA A 224 32.27 19.51 -1.29
C ALA A 224 31.67 18.55 -2.31
N GLN A 225 31.93 17.24 -2.17
CA GLN A 225 31.33 16.21 -3.02
C GLN A 225 29.82 16.22 -2.87
N GLN A 226 29.31 16.27 -1.63
CA GLN A 226 27.87 16.29 -1.37
C GLN A 226 27.19 17.54 -1.97
N GLU A 227 27.80 18.73 -1.84
CA GLU A 227 27.26 19.95 -2.44
C GLU A 227 27.23 19.87 -3.97
N LEU A 228 28.27 19.30 -4.60
CA LEU A 228 28.29 19.10 -6.06
C LEU A 228 27.22 18.11 -6.51
N VAL A 229 27.03 17.01 -5.77
CA VAL A 229 25.98 16.03 -6.04
C VAL A 229 24.59 16.67 -5.86
N ASP A 230 24.37 17.47 -4.83
CA ASP A 230 23.11 18.19 -4.65
C ASP A 230 22.88 19.21 -5.77
N LEU A 231 23.93 19.87 -6.26
CA LEU A 231 23.81 20.76 -7.43
C LEU A 231 23.38 20.00 -8.70
N LEU A 232 23.78 18.74 -8.89
CA LEU A 232 23.32 17.94 -10.03
C LEU A 232 21.80 17.67 -10.00
N ALA A 233 21.16 17.73 -8.84
CA ALA A 233 19.71 17.59 -8.72
C ALA A 233 18.95 18.86 -9.14
N ARG A 234 19.65 19.98 -9.34
CA ARG A 234 19.11 21.27 -9.77
C ARG A 234 19.41 21.48 -11.25
N ASP A 235 18.36 21.48 -12.07
CA ASP A 235 18.48 21.55 -13.54
C ASP A 235 19.32 22.76 -13.99
N GLU A 236 19.25 23.90 -13.28
CA GLU A 236 19.99 25.11 -13.62
C GLU A 236 21.52 25.04 -13.34
N TYR A 237 22.00 24.03 -12.61
CA TYR A 237 23.43 23.81 -12.32
C TYR A 237 24.00 22.55 -12.97
N LEU A 238 23.16 21.62 -13.44
CA LEU A 238 23.58 20.32 -13.97
C LEU A 238 24.71 20.43 -15.00
N ASP A 239 24.51 21.23 -16.05
CA ASP A 239 25.50 21.40 -17.12
C ASP A 239 26.78 22.08 -16.64
N ARG A 240 26.66 23.06 -15.73
CA ARG A 240 27.80 23.79 -15.17
C ARG A 240 28.69 22.87 -14.33
N VAL A 241 28.09 22.03 -13.48
CA VAL A 241 28.83 21.04 -12.68
C VAL A 241 29.47 20.02 -13.61
N ARG A 242 28.72 19.43 -14.55
CA ARG A 242 29.23 18.43 -15.49
C ARG A 242 30.46 18.95 -16.25
N HIS A 243 30.34 20.12 -16.87
CA HIS A 243 31.44 20.73 -17.61
C HIS A 243 32.64 21.01 -16.70
N GLY A 244 32.41 21.58 -15.51
CA GLY A 244 33.47 21.90 -14.56
C GLY A 244 34.23 20.66 -14.06
N VAL A 245 33.55 19.51 -13.94
CA VAL A 245 34.16 18.23 -13.58
C VAL A 245 34.94 17.63 -14.77
N GLU A 246 34.36 17.58 -15.96
CA GLU A 246 35.00 17.06 -17.18
C GLU A 246 36.28 17.84 -17.51
N GLU A 247 36.24 19.17 -17.42
CA GLU A 247 37.40 20.04 -17.63
C GLU A 247 38.55 19.66 -16.69
N ARG A 248 38.24 19.38 -15.42
CA ARG A 248 39.23 19.03 -14.39
C ARG A 248 39.80 17.63 -14.56
N ILE A 249 38.98 16.66 -14.95
CA ILE A 249 39.44 15.30 -15.30
C ILE A 249 40.40 15.37 -16.49
N ALA A 250 40.15 16.24 -17.47
CA ALA A 250 41.00 16.41 -18.64
C ALA A 250 42.33 17.14 -18.36
N ARG A 251 42.51 17.74 -17.16
CA ARG A 251 43.74 18.49 -16.84
C ARG A 251 44.95 17.56 -16.72
N PRO A 252 46.10 17.92 -17.33
CA PRO A 252 47.33 17.16 -17.15
C PRO A 252 47.80 17.23 -15.70
N GLY A 253 48.22 16.08 -15.15
CA GLY A 253 48.74 15.98 -13.78
C GLY A 253 47.69 15.71 -12.69
N ILE A 254 46.43 15.44 -13.05
CA ILE A 254 45.44 14.94 -12.08
C ILE A 254 45.86 13.57 -11.53
N THR A 255 45.72 13.38 -10.22
CA THR A 255 46.00 12.09 -9.59
C THR A 255 44.86 11.10 -9.87
N PRO A 256 45.13 9.78 -9.96
CA PRO A 256 44.08 8.78 -10.16
C PRO A 256 42.96 8.85 -9.11
N ASP A 257 43.30 9.18 -7.86
CA ASP A 257 42.31 9.31 -6.79
C ASP A 257 41.42 10.54 -6.97
N ALA A 258 41.97 11.66 -7.44
CA ALA A 258 41.19 12.86 -7.76
C ALA A 258 40.27 12.61 -8.96
N ALA A 259 40.78 11.94 -10.00
CA ALA A 259 39.97 11.55 -11.15
C ALA A 259 38.80 10.66 -10.72
N ARG A 260 39.04 9.61 -9.91
CA ARG A 260 37.97 8.74 -9.39
C ARG A 260 36.90 9.48 -8.59
N ARG A 261 37.29 10.45 -7.74
CA ARG A 261 36.32 11.27 -6.98
C ARG A 261 35.46 12.14 -7.89
N LEU A 262 36.06 12.76 -8.90
CA LEU A 262 35.36 13.55 -9.90
C LEU A 262 34.44 12.69 -10.78
N GLU A 263 34.90 11.51 -11.21
CA GLU A 263 34.09 10.53 -11.92
C GLU A 263 32.89 10.06 -11.09
N ALA A 264 33.07 9.85 -9.79
CA ALA A 264 31.95 9.50 -8.89
C ALA A 264 30.86 10.60 -8.85
N VAL A 265 31.22 11.87 -9.04
CA VAL A 265 30.23 12.96 -9.20
C VAL A 265 29.54 12.84 -10.57
N LEU A 266 30.30 12.64 -11.66
CA LEU A 266 29.72 12.48 -13.01
C LEU A 266 28.82 11.26 -13.15
N ASP A 267 29.09 10.19 -12.41
CA ASP A 267 28.29 8.98 -12.46
C ASP A 267 26.83 9.26 -12.09
N TRP A 268 26.56 10.20 -11.17
CA TRP A 268 25.20 10.66 -10.85
C TRP A 268 24.50 11.37 -12.00
N ALA A 269 25.27 11.99 -12.91
CA ALA A 269 24.76 12.68 -14.09
C ALA A 269 24.37 11.74 -15.24
N ARG A 270 24.73 10.45 -15.14
CA ARG A 270 24.43 9.48 -16.19
C ARG A 270 22.98 9.02 -16.11
N PRO A 271 22.26 8.93 -17.24
CA PRO A 271 20.92 8.37 -17.28
C PRO A 271 20.92 6.91 -16.79
N THR A 272 20.03 6.62 -15.84
CA THR A 272 19.91 5.29 -15.26
C THR A 272 18.48 4.76 -15.34
N LEU A 273 18.39 3.45 -15.34
CA LEU A 273 17.17 2.69 -15.19
C LEU A 273 17.37 1.75 -14.01
N VAL A 274 16.31 1.54 -13.22
CA VAL A 274 16.29 0.46 -12.25
C VAL A 274 15.28 -0.59 -12.68
N ALA A 275 15.70 -1.85 -12.64
CA ALA A 275 14.81 -3.00 -12.70
C ALA A 275 14.65 -3.58 -11.30
N GLU A 276 13.43 -3.52 -10.78
CA GLU A 276 13.05 -4.13 -9.51
C GLU A 276 12.36 -5.46 -9.77
N TYR A 277 12.69 -6.46 -8.96
CA TYR A 277 12.06 -7.78 -8.95
C TYR A 277 11.23 -7.96 -7.69
N TRP A 278 9.99 -8.39 -7.86
CA TRP A 278 8.99 -8.50 -6.80
C TRP A 278 8.30 -9.87 -6.84
N GLN A 279 7.91 -10.34 -5.66
CA GLN A 279 7.10 -11.55 -5.45
C GLN A 279 6.00 -11.20 -4.45
N GLY A 280 4.74 -11.30 -4.86
CA GLY A 280 3.64 -10.72 -4.10
C GLY A 280 3.89 -9.23 -3.77
N PRO A 281 3.60 -8.79 -2.53
CA PRO A 281 3.89 -7.42 -2.08
C PRO A 281 5.37 -7.21 -1.67
N GLN A 282 6.22 -8.24 -1.75
CA GLN A 282 7.60 -8.17 -1.27
C GLN A 282 8.57 -7.79 -2.37
N HIS A 283 9.40 -6.81 -2.10
CA HIS A 283 10.49 -6.40 -2.96
C HIS A 283 11.71 -7.29 -2.70
N VAL A 284 12.18 -7.99 -3.73
CA VAL A 284 13.18 -9.07 -3.58
C VAL A 284 14.57 -8.60 -4.00
N SER A 285 14.70 -7.89 -5.12
CA SER A 285 16.00 -7.41 -5.57
C SER A 285 15.92 -6.19 -6.51
N ILE A 286 17.02 -5.46 -6.58
CA ILE A 286 17.22 -4.29 -7.44
C ILE A 286 18.41 -4.55 -8.36
N GLN A 287 18.26 -4.21 -9.63
CA GLN A 287 19.36 -4.07 -10.58
C GLN A 287 19.45 -2.64 -11.09
N PHE A 288 20.57 -1.96 -10.80
CA PHE A 288 20.89 -0.65 -11.36
C PHE A 288 21.54 -0.81 -12.74
N LEU A 289 21.02 -0.09 -13.73
CA LEU A 289 21.46 -0.13 -15.12
C LEU A 289 21.75 1.28 -15.63
N PHE A 290 22.86 1.44 -16.35
CA PHE A 290 23.11 2.64 -17.13
C PHE A 290 22.46 2.50 -18.51
N VAL A 291 21.75 3.53 -18.95
CA VAL A 291 21.12 3.53 -20.27
C VAL A 291 22.19 3.76 -21.34
N GLY A 292 22.17 2.96 -22.40
CA GLY A 292 23.16 2.94 -23.47
C GLY A 292 24.45 2.18 -23.13
N VAL A 293 24.52 1.53 -21.97
CA VAL A 293 25.71 0.79 -21.53
C VAL A 293 25.32 -0.65 -21.18
N PRO A 294 25.80 -1.66 -21.93
CA PRO A 294 25.59 -3.06 -21.58
C PRO A 294 26.18 -3.39 -20.21
N SER A 295 25.40 -4.00 -19.33
CA SER A 295 25.81 -4.41 -17.99
C SER A 295 25.72 -5.93 -17.83
N VAL A 296 26.78 -6.57 -17.34
CA VAL A 296 26.84 -8.01 -17.08
C VAL A 296 26.97 -8.22 -15.57
N PRO A 297 25.86 -8.53 -14.87
CA PRO A 297 25.92 -8.94 -13.48
C PRO A 297 26.77 -10.20 -13.31
N GLU A 298 27.35 -10.38 -12.12
CA GLU A 298 28.07 -11.60 -11.79
C GLU A 298 27.16 -12.83 -11.93
N GLY A 299 27.59 -13.81 -12.72
CA GLY A 299 26.81 -15.02 -13.02
C GLY A 299 25.78 -14.90 -14.15
N ALA A 300 25.59 -13.72 -14.76
CA ALA A 300 24.68 -13.56 -15.90
C ALA A 300 25.24 -14.18 -17.19
N GLN A 301 24.39 -14.87 -17.96
CA GLN A 301 24.80 -15.44 -19.25
C GLN A 301 24.89 -14.39 -20.36
N ARG A 302 24.15 -13.28 -20.22
CA ARG A 302 24.08 -12.20 -21.20
C ARG A 302 24.02 -10.84 -20.52
N ALA A 303 24.53 -9.83 -21.21
CA ALA A 303 24.41 -8.45 -20.77
C ALA A 303 22.94 -7.99 -20.81
N SER A 304 22.52 -7.29 -19.76
CA SER A 304 21.31 -6.48 -19.77
C SER A 304 21.64 -5.11 -20.34
N HIS A 305 20.95 -4.72 -21.40
CA HIS A 305 21.20 -3.49 -22.13
C HIS A 305 19.87 -2.85 -22.53
N PHE A 306 19.67 -1.63 -22.02
CA PHE A 306 18.62 -0.73 -22.45
C PHE A 306 19.26 0.46 -23.12
N ASP A 307 18.88 0.78 -24.34
CA ASP A 307 19.42 1.93 -25.09
C ASP A 307 18.53 3.18 -24.95
N PHE A 308 17.31 3.02 -24.47
CA PHE A 308 16.32 4.09 -24.33
C PHE A 308 15.43 3.91 -23.09
N VAL A 309 15.08 5.04 -22.45
CA VAL A 309 14.06 5.13 -21.40
C VAL A 309 13.40 6.51 -21.42
N ASP A 310 12.08 6.53 -21.22
CA ASP A 310 11.28 7.72 -20.90
C ASP A 310 10.32 7.42 -19.73
N ASP A 311 9.30 8.28 -19.53
CA ASP A 311 8.34 8.12 -18.42
C ASP A 311 7.26 7.06 -18.70
N GLU A 312 7.18 6.54 -19.92
CA GLU A 312 6.17 5.56 -20.33
C GLU A 312 6.80 4.19 -20.60
N ARG A 313 8.00 4.13 -21.19
CA ARG A 313 8.63 2.88 -21.61
C ARG A 313 10.15 2.90 -21.54
N ALA A 314 10.72 1.71 -21.49
CA ALA A 314 12.14 1.43 -21.72
C ALA A 314 12.31 0.41 -22.85
N HIS A 315 13.31 0.61 -23.71
CA HIS A 315 13.63 -0.32 -24.79
C HIS A 315 14.76 -1.26 -24.35
N CYS A 316 14.45 -2.55 -24.21
CA CYS A 316 15.41 -3.60 -23.92
C CYS A 316 15.99 -4.13 -25.23
N VAL A 317 17.29 -3.96 -25.44
CA VAL A 317 18.01 -4.52 -26.61
C VAL A 317 18.43 -5.95 -26.35
N SER A 318 18.87 -6.23 -25.11
CA SER A 318 19.23 -7.56 -24.65
C SER A 318 19.02 -7.68 -23.14
N GLY A 319 18.59 -8.84 -22.66
CA GLY A 319 18.40 -9.10 -21.24
C GLY A 319 18.69 -10.56 -20.90
N ASN A 320 19.02 -10.79 -19.63
CA ASN A 320 19.12 -12.15 -19.10
C ASN A 320 17.72 -12.70 -18.76
N SER A 321 16.89 -11.88 -18.13
CA SER A 321 15.51 -12.23 -17.74
C SER A 321 14.46 -11.64 -18.69
N LEU A 322 14.74 -10.49 -19.30
CA LEU A 322 13.83 -9.82 -20.24
C LEU A 322 14.24 -10.13 -21.69
N SER A 323 13.23 -10.34 -22.53
CA SER A 323 13.43 -10.47 -23.97
C SER A 323 13.64 -9.09 -24.60
N PRO A 324 14.17 -8.99 -25.83
CA PRO A 324 14.23 -7.71 -26.52
C PRO A 324 12.83 -7.15 -26.78
N GLY A 325 12.62 -5.85 -26.57
CA GLY A 325 11.32 -5.20 -26.76
C GLY A 325 11.10 -3.98 -25.85
N ASP A 326 9.91 -3.39 -25.97
CA ASP A 326 9.49 -2.26 -25.14
C ASP A 326 8.78 -2.75 -23.88
N TYR A 327 9.16 -2.17 -22.74
CA TYR A 327 8.60 -2.49 -21.43
C TYR A 327 8.07 -1.23 -20.76
N PRO A 328 6.93 -1.31 -20.03
CA PRO A 328 6.34 -0.14 -19.41
C PRO A 328 7.14 0.32 -18.18
N ILE A 329 7.12 1.63 -17.91
CA ILE A 329 7.74 2.26 -16.74
C ILE A 329 6.68 2.54 -15.67
N GLY A 330 7.07 2.40 -14.40
CA GLY A 330 6.28 2.85 -13.24
C GLY A 330 5.09 1.95 -12.87
N VAL A 331 4.92 0.81 -13.56
CA VAL A 331 3.89 -0.20 -13.35
C VAL A 331 4.51 -1.60 -13.30
N PHE A 332 3.81 -2.55 -12.68
CA PHE A 332 4.17 -3.96 -12.74
C PHE A 332 3.88 -4.56 -14.12
N PHE A 333 4.75 -5.45 -14.56
CA PHE A 333 4.49 -6.35 -15.66
C PHE A 333 5.02 -7.75 -15.33
N PRO A 334 4.41 -8.81 -15.88
CA PRO A 334 4.70 -10.17 -15.46
C PRO A 334 6.12 -10.60 -15.85
N HIS A 335 6.74 -11.41 -14.99
CA HIS A 335 8.00 -12.07 -15.32
C HIS A 335 7.76 -13.11 -16.44
N PRO A 336 8.59 -13.16 -17.50
CA PRO A 336 8.29 -13.97 -18.69
C PRO A 336 8.32 -15.49 -18.46
N GLN A 337 8.92 -15.95 -17.36
CA GLN A 337 9.07 -17.36 -17.03
C GLN A 337 8.51 -17.76 -15.66
N GLN A 338 8.09 -16.81 -14.82
CA GLN A 338 7.69 -17.06 -13.43
C GLN A 338 6.36 -16.37 -13.18
N GLY A 339 5.28 -17.13 -13.07
CA GLY A 339 3.93 -16.57 -12.96
C GLY A 339 3.67 -15.78 -11.68
N SER A 340 4.37 -16.14 -10.59
CA SER A 340 4.25 -15.51 -9.26
C SER A 340 5.23 -14.35 -9.04
N ALA A 341 5.81 -13.82 -10.12
CA ALA A 341 6.80 -12.77 -10.03
C ALA A 341 6.57 -11.69 -11.07
N GLN A 342 6.94 -10.47 -10.70
CA GLN A 342 6.73 -9.30 -11.54
C GLN A 342 7.95 -8.39 -11.50
N PHE A 343 8.16 -7.70 -12.62
CA PHE A 343 9.15 -6.65 -12.73
C PHE A 343 8.48 -5.30 -12.62
N HIS A 344 9.22 -4.34 -12.07
CA HIS A 344 8.86 -2.92 -12.07
C HIS A 344 10.08 -2.13 -12.53
N LEU A 345 9.94 -1.42 -13.64
CA LEU A 345 11.01 -0.58 -14.17
C LEU A 345 10.81 0.87 -13.71
N VAL A 346 11.88 1.49 -13.21
CA VAL A 346 11.87 2.86 -12.70
C VAL A 346 12.80 3.73 -13.52
N ASN A 347 12.25 4.74 -14.17
CA ASN A 347 13.03 5.72 -14.93
C ASN A 347 13.78 6.68 -13.98
N LEU A 348 15.11 6.55 -13.94
CA LEU A 348 16.02 7.39 -13.18
C LEU A 348 16.95 8.18 -14.13
N ALA A 349 16.40 8.67 -15.25
CA ALA A 349 17.16 9.38 -16.27
C ALA A 349 17.79 10.71 -15.80
N THR A 350 17.26 11.31 -14.73
CA THR A 350 17.80 12.55 -14.15
C THR A 350 18.51 12.29 -12.82
N PRO A 351 19.53 13.09 -12.47
CA PRO A 351 20.28 12.90 -11.22
C PRO A 351 19.37 13.00 -10.00
N ARG A 352 18.44 13.97 -10.04
CA ARG A 352 17.42 14.15 -9.00
C ARG A 352 16.61 12.89 -8.76
N ARG A 353 16.05 12.28 -9.82
CA ARG A 353 15.25 11.05 -9.69
C ARG A 353 16.07 9.91 -9.14
N ARG A 354 17.30 9.75 -9.61
CA ARG A 354 18.22 8.72 -9.11
C ARG A 354 18.52 8.90 -7.62
N MET A 355 18.78 10.12 -7.17
CA MET A 355 19.01 10.40 -5.75
C MET A 355 17.74 10.22 -4.91
N ALA A 356 16.57 10.67 -5.41
CA ALA A 356 15.28 10.48 -4.75
C ALA A 356 14.95 8.99 -4.56
N TYR A 357 15.32 8.16 -5.53
CA TYR A 357 15.10 6.72 -5.49
C TYR A 357 15.79 6.04 -4.29
N GLU A 358 16.97 6.50 -3.87
CA GLU A 358 17.66 5.96 -2.68
C GLU A 358 16.87 6.16 -1.38
N TYR A 359 15.99 7.16 -1.33
CA TYR A 359 15.09 7.39 -0.21
C TYR A 359 13.78 6.61 -0.37
N LEU A 360 13.28 6.51 -1.62
CA LEU A 360 12.06 5.77 -1.94
C LEU A 360 12.13 4.31 -1.47
N ILE A 361 13.26 3.64 -1.70
CA ILE A 361 13.45 2.23 -1.35
C ILE A 361 13.65 1.95 0.15
N ARG A 362 13.77 3.00 0.98
CA ARG A 362 13.85 2.86 2.45
C ARG A 362 12.46 2.83 3.11
N GLY A 363 11.42 3.10 2.33
CA GLY A 363 10.04 3.14 2.81
C GLY A 363 9.44 1.75 3.04
N ASP A 364 8.15 1.74 3.35
CA ASP A 364 7.37 0.51 3.52
C ASP A 364 7.08 -0.13 2.15
N ASP A 365 7.59 -1.33 1.94
CA ASP A 365 7.40 -2.10 0.70
C ASP A 365 5.92 -2.38 0.42
N ALA A 366 5.09 -2.64 1.45
CA ALA A 366 3.67 -2.92 1.26
C ALA A 366 2.92 -1.68 0.74
N GLN A 367 3.21 -0.51 1.30
CA GLN A 367 2.63 0.76 0.81
C GLN A 367 3.08 1.07 -0.61
N ARG A 368 4.36 0.82 -0.91
CA ARG A 368 4.93 1.02 -2.26
C ARG A 368 4.31 0.04 -3.27
N ALA A 369 4.16 -1.23 -2.92
CA ALA A 369 3.50 -2.24 -3.73
C ALA A 369 2.04 -1.90 -4.02
N ALA A 370 1.28 -1.43 -3.03
CA ALA A 370 -0.10 -0.98 -3.21
C ALA A 370 -0.20 0.24 -4.17
N ALA A 371 0.73 1.19 -4.05
CA ALA A 371 0.78 2.35 -4.94
C ALA A 371 1.14 1.96 -6.39
N ILE A 372 2.10 1.05 -6.58
CA ILE A 372 2.45 0.51 -7.91
C ILE A 372 1.29 -0.31 -8.47
N THR A 373 0.64 -1.13 -7.66
CA THR A 373 -0.55 -1.92 -8.02
C THR A 373 -1.63 -1.02 -8.59
N ARG A 374 -1.99 0.07 -7.88
CA ARG A 374 -3.00 1.02 -8.37
C ARG A 374 -2.65 1.56 -9.76
N ARG A 375 -1.42 2.04 -9.96
CA ARG A 375 -0.97 2.53 -11.28
C ARG A 375 -1.01 1.44 -12.35
N THR A 376 -0.67 0.22 -11.99
CA THR A 376 -0.70 -0.94 -12.90
C THR A 376 -2.12 -1.24 -13.36
N LEU A 377 -3.07 -1.28 -12.43
CA LEU A 377 -4.47 -1.53 -12.73
C LEU A 377 -5.10 -0.38 -13.54
N ASP A 378 -4.76 0.87 -13.23
CA ASP A 378 -5.19 2.03 -14.02
C ASP A 378 -4.63 1.98 -15.45
N HIS A 379 -3.36 1.59 -15.61
CA HIS A 379 -2.74 1.38 -16.92
C HIS A 379 -3.46 0.29 -17.71
N ILE A 380 -3.72 -0.87 -17.10
CA ILE A 380 -4.46 -1.98 -17.73
C ILE A 380 -5.84 -1.51 -18.20
N LEU A 381 -6.62 -0.82 -17.34
CA LEU A 381 -7.93 -0.26 -17.71
C LEU A 381 -7.84 0.71 -18.88
N ALA A 382 -6.82 1.57 -18.90
CA ALA A 382 -6.63 2.56 -19.95
C ALA A 382 -6.37 1.91 -21.33
N THR A 383 -5.66 0.77 -21.37
CA THR A 383 -5.42 0.04 -22.63
C THR A 383 -6.68 -0.58 -23.23
N LYS A 384 -7.68 -0.91 -22.39
CA LYS A 384 -8.92 -1.62 -22.76
C LYS A 384 -8.66 -2.94 -23.52
N LYS A 385 -7.52 -3.58 -23.26
CA LYS A 385 -7.16 -4.87 -23.85
C LYS A 385 -7.54 -6.02 -22.92
N PRO A 386 -7.89 -7.20 -23.45
CA PRO A 386 -8.03 -8.39 -22.65
C PRO A 386 -6.71 -8.80 -22.00
N LEU A 387 -6.73 -9.05 -20.68
CA LEU A 387 -5.61 -9.58 -19.89
C LEU A 387 -5.09 -10.89 -20.49
N SER A 388 -3.80 -10.94 -20.78
CA SER A 388 -3.05 -12.17 -21.08
C SER A 388 -3.04 -13.13 -19.88
N GLN A 389 -2.61 -14.37 -20.09
CA GLN A 389 -2.56 -15.36 -19.00
C GLN A 389 -1.57 -14.93 -17.91
N SER A 390 -0.42 -14.38 -18.30
CA SER A 390 0.60 -13.93 -17.36
C SER A 390 0.16 -12.69 -16.56
N GLU A 391 -0.58 -11.76 -17.18
CA GLU A 391 -1.17 -10.64 -16.45
C GLU A 391 -2.23 -11.10 -15.46
N LEU A 392 -3.06 -12.10 -15.81
CA LEU A 392 -4.02 -12.67 -14.88
C LEU A 392 -3.32 -13.32 -13.67
N LEU A 393 -2.25 -14.10 -13.89
CA LEU A 393 -1.45 -14.68 -12.82
C LEU A 393 -0.83 -13.59 -11.93
N MET A 394 -0.33 -12.52 -12.54
CA MET A 394 0.20 -11.38 -11.81
C MET A 394 -0.87 -10.75 -10.91
N LEU A 395 -2.14 -10.68 -11.32
CA LEU A 395 -3.21 -10.12 -10.47
C LEU A 395 -3.38 -10.88 -9.15
N GLU A 396 -3.10 -12.19 -9.09
CA GLU A 396 -3.14 -12.97 -7.84
C GLU A 396 -2.03 -12.56 -6.84
N GLU A 397 -0.98 -11.88 -7.32
CA GLU A 397 0.17 -11.43 -6.52
C GLU A 397 0.08 -9.94 -6.12
N LEU A 398 -0.93 -9.22 -6.61
CA LEU A 398 -1.12 -7.79 -6.33
C LEU A 398 -1.99 -7.56 -5.09
N ASP A 399 -2.11 -6.31 -4.65
CA ASP A 399 -2.98 -5.94 -3.52
C ASP A 399 -4.46 -6.29 -3.80
N ASP A 400 -5.02 -7.22 -3.03
CA ASP A 400 -6.39 -7.74 -3.19
C ASP A 400 -7.47 -6.65 -3.18
N GLY A 401 -7.28 -5.60 -2.36
CA GLY A 401 -8.22 -4.49 -2.28
C GLY A 401 -8.24 -3.67 -3.57
N GLN A 402 -7.06 -3.30 -4.07
CA GLN A 402 -6.95 -2.61 -5.35
C GLN A 402 -7.46 -3.47 -6.52
N VAL A 403 -7.10 -4.76 -6.56
CA VAL A 403 -7.56 -5.70 -7.61
C VAL A 403 -9.08 -5.83 -7.61
N SER A 404 -9.69 -6.02 -6.43
CA SER A 404 -11.15 -6.14 -6.29
C SER A 404 -11.87 -4.90 -6.83
N ALA A 405 -11.45 -3.70 -6.43
CA ALA A 405 -12.01 -2.45 -6.93
C ALA A 405 -11.81 -2.24 -8.45
N PHE A 406 -10.73 -2.76 -9.01
CA PHE A 406 -10.45 -2.73 -10.45
C PHE A 406 -11.39 -3.65 -11.24
N THR A 407 -11.64 -4.88 -10.78
CA THR A 407 -12.35 -5.90 -11.58
C THR A 407 -13.72 -5.44 -12.05
N GLY A 408 -14.47 -4.74 -11.20
CA GLY A 408 -15.78 -4.18 -11.55
C GLY A 408 -15.75 -3.24 -12.75
N LYS A 409 -14.75 -2.35 -12.80
CA LYS A 409 -14.54 -1.43 -13.94
C LYS A 409 -14.08 -2.21 -15.18
N TYR A 410 -13.22 -3.20 -14.97
CA TYR A 410 -12.65 -4.01 -16.04
C TYR A 410 -13.71 -4.82 -16.80
N PHE A 411 -14.64 -5.50 -16.09
CA PHE A 411 -15.72 -6.27 -16.72
C PHE A 411 -16.62 -5.43 -17.66
N MET A 412 -16.76 -4.15 -17.33
CA MET A 412 -17.54 -3.20 -18.14
C MET A 412 -16.74 -2.58 -19.28
N ALA A 413 -15.42 -2.52 -19.15
CA ALA A 413 -14.53 -1.87 -20.12
C ALA A 413 -14.05 -2.81 -21.24
N VAL A 414 -14.02 -4.12 -21.00
CA VAL A 414 -13.45 -5.12 -21.92
C VAL A 414 -14.49 -6.19 -22.24
N ASP A 415 -14.55 -6.61 -23.50
CA ASP A 415 -15.42 -7.71 -23.94
C ASP A 415 -14.84 -9.08 -23.57
N ASP A 416 -15.72 -10.03 -23.26
CA ASP A 416 -15.30 -11.41 -22.96
C ASP A 416 -14.78 -12.12 -24.21
N SER A 417 -13.79 -12.98 -24.02
CA SER A 417 -13.12 -13.72 -25.09
C SER A 417 -12.38 -14.93 -24.52
N HIS A 418 -12.00 -15.89 -25.39
CA HIS A 418 -11.17 -17.02 -24.98
C HIS A 418 -9.68 -16.71 -25.16
N TYR A 419 -8.83 -17.44 -24.43
CA TYR A 419 -7.39 -17.45 -24.72
C TYR A 419 -7.14 -18.14 -26.07
N PRO A 420 -6.20 -17.63 -26.89
CA PRO A 420 -5.73 -18.35 -28.05
C PRO A 420 -5.07 -19.67 -27.61
N PRO A 421 -5.13 -20.75 -28.43
CA PRO A 421 -4.63 -22.07 -28.04
C PRO A 421 -3.16 -22.11 -27.60
N ALA A 422 -2.35 -21.16 -28.07
CA ALA A 422 -0.92 -21.06 -27.76
C ALA A 422 -0.61 -20.47 -26.39
N GLU A 423 -1.55 -19.75 -25.77
CA GLU A 423 -1.32 -19.02 -24.51
C GLU A 423 -1.52 -19.87 -23.24
N GLY A 424 -1.75 -21.19 -23.36
CA GLY A 424 -2.08 -22.01 -22.20
C GLY A 424 -3.41 -21.59 -21.55
N GLN A 425 -3.84 -22.33 -20.51
CA GLN A 425 -5.12 -22.06 -19.84
C GLN A 425 -4.92 -22.07 -18.33
N PHE A 426 -5.54 -21.11 -17.64
CA PHE A 426 -5.45 -20.98 -16.19
C PHE A 426 -6.40 -21.98 -15.49
N VAL A 427 -7.70 -21.96 -15.82
CA VAL A 427 -8.69 -22.95 -15.35
C VAL A 427 -9.49 -23.52 -16.52
N GLY A 428 -8.95 -24.54 -17.17
CA GLY A 428 -9.60 -25.21 -18.30
C GLY A 428 -10.03 -24.25 -19.42
N ASN A 429 -11.01 -24.67 -20.23
CA ASN A 429 -11.47 -23.95 -21.43
C ASN A 429 -12.40 -22.75 -21.13
N VAL A 430 -12.31 -22.09 -19.97
CA VAL A 430 -13.18 -20.95 -19.63
C VAL A 430 -12.73 -19.65 -20.30
N SER A 431 -13.63 -18.67 -20.37
CA SER A 431 -13.34 -17.35 -20.96
C SER A 431 -12.41 -16.51 -20.06
N ARG A 432 -11.85 -15.43 -20.60
CA ARG A 432 -10.94 -14.52 -19.88
C ARG A 432 -11.64 -13.88 -18.69
N LEU A 433 -12.87 -13.38 -18.84
CA LEU A 433 -13.59 -12.78 -17.72
C LEU A 433 -13.99 -13.82 -16.68
N GLN A 434 -14.32 -15.05 -17.10
CA GLN A 434 -14.56 -16.14 -16.15
C GLN A 434 -13.31 -16.52 -15.35
N ASN A 435 -12.11 -16.47 -15.95
CA ASN A 435 -10.87 -16.68 -15.20
C ASN A 435 -10.62 -15.57 -14.15
N VAL A 436 -10.97 -14.31 -14.45
CA VAL A 436 -10.96 -13.24 -13.42
C VAL A 436 -11.96 -13.55 -12.31
N CYS A 437 -13.14 -14.11 -12.61
CA CYS A 437 -14.06 -14.59 -11.58
C CYS A 437 -13.49 -15.77 -10.77
N CYS A 438 -12.77 -16.71 -11.38
CA CYS A 438 -12.07 -17.78 -10.65
C CYS A 438 -11.08 -17.22 -9.62
N MET A 439 -10.30 -16.21 -10.01
CA MET A 439 -9.38 -15.49 -9.13
C MET A 439 -10.15 -14.81 -7.99
N LEU A 440 -11.20 -14.03 -8.30
CA LEU A 440 -12.03 -13.37 -7.30
C LEU A 440 -12.70 -14.35 -6.33
N ALA A 441 -13.02 -15.56 -6.76
CA ALA A 441 -13.60 -16.59 -5.88
C ALA A 441 -12.60 -17.11 -4.82
N ARG A 442 -11.29 -16.90 -5.01
CA ARG A 442 -10.24 -17.31 -4.08
C ARG A 442 -9.82 -16.19 -3.13
N SER A 443 -9.63 -14.98 -3.66
CA SER A 443 -9.03 -13.85 -2.93
C SER A 443 -9.75 -12.51 -3.13
N GLY A 444 -10.93 -12.52 -3.73
CA GLY A 444 -11.69 -11.28 -3.95
C GLY A 444 -12.06 -10.59 -2.64
N ARG A 445 -12.47 -9.33 -2.74
CA ARG A 445 -13.02 -8.54 -1.63
C ARG A 445 -14.37 -7.98 -2.02
N HIS A 446 -15.17 -7.57 -1.03
CA HIS A 446 -16.52 -7.05 -1.26
C HIS A 446 -16.55 -5.85 -2.22
N ASP A 447 -15.45 -5.10 -2.36
CA ASP A 447 -15.31 -4.02 -3.34
C ASP A 447 -15.54 -4.48 -4.80
N ALA A 448 -15.32 -5.75 -5.12
CA ALA A 448 -15.58 -6.31 -6.46
C ALA A 448 -17.08 -6.53 -6.73
N VAL A 449 -17.88 -6.74 -5.68
CA VAL A 449 -19.27 -7.23 -5.78
C VAL A 449 -20.18 -6.30 -6.58
N PRO A 450 -20.20 -4.97 -6.36
CA PRO A 450 -21.09 -4.09 -7.11
C PRO A 450 -20.85 -4.16 -8.63
N GLY A 451 -19.58 -4.16 -9.06
CA GLY A 451 -19.23 -4.24 -10.48
C GLY A 451 -19.44 -5.63 -11.07
N LEU A 452 -19.13 -6.69 -10.31
CA LEU A 452 -19.39 -8.07 -10.71
C LEU A 452 -20.89 -8.30 -10.95
N LEU A 453 -21.75 -7.89 -10.01
CA LEU A 453 -23.20 -8.04 -10.14
C LEU A 453 -23.75 -7.22 -11.32
N ALA A 454 -23.25 -6.00 -11.53
CA ALA A 454 -23.62 -5.19 -12.69
C ALA A 454 -23.23 -5.88 -14.01
N ALA A 455 -22.05 -6.49 -14.08
CA ALA A 455 -21.60 -7.24 -15.25
C ALA A 455 -22.44 -8.51 -15.51
N ILE A 456 -22.85 -9.22 -14.44
CA ILE A 456 -23.75 -10.37 -14.54
C ILE A 456 -25.11 -9.93 -15.09
N GLN A 457 -25.68 -8.85 -14.54
CA GLN A 457 -26.97 -8.32 -14.99
C GLN A 457 -26.91 -7.85 -16.45
N ALA A 458 -25.80 -7.26 -16.86
CA ALA A 458 -25.53 -6.84 -18.23
C ALA A 458 -25.15 -8.00 -19.17
N LYS A 459 -25.14 -9.25 -18.69
CA LYS A 459 -24.79 -10.47 -19.45
C LYS A 459 -23.44 -10.34 -20.18
N ARG A 460 -22.43 -9.81 -19.48
CA ARG A 460 -21.09 -9.58 -20.04
C ARG A 460 -20.27 -10.85 -20.22
N PHE A 461 -20.62 -11.93 -19.52
CA PHE A 461 -19.87 -13.19 -19.52
C PHE A 461 -20.40 -14.15 -20.58
N PHE A 462 -19.50 -14.88 -21.21
CA PHE A 462 -19.88 -16.00 -22.06
C PHE A 462 -20.51 -17.13 -21.24
N ASP A 463 -21.31 -17.94 -21.92
CA ASP A 463 -21.88 -19.14 -21.30
C ASP A 463 -20.75 -20.16 -20.97
N PRO A 464 -20.83 -20.85 -19.82
CA PRO A 464 -19.86 -21.89 -19.46
C PRO A 464 -19.79 -22.99 -20.52
N PRO A 465 -18.59 -23.40 -20.96
CA PRO A 465 -18.45 -24.48 -21.93
C PRO A 465 -18.77 -25.83 -21.29
N ALA A 466 -19.12 -26.82 -22.13
CA ALA A 466 -19.44 -28.18 -21.67
C ALA A 466 -18.34 -28.84 -20.82
N GLN A 467 -17.08 -28.49 -21.06
CA GLN A 467 -15.91 -29.04 -20.36
C GLN A 467 -15.61 -28.34 -19.02
N ALA A 468 -16.14 -27.13 -18.81
CA ALA A 468 -15.99 -26.35 -17.58
C ALA A 468 -17.34 -25.69 -17.24
N PRO A 469 -18.32 -26.48 -16.78
CA PRO A 469 -19.73 -26.10 -16.73
C PRO A 469 -20.12 -25.09 -15.63
N TRP A 470 -19.15 -24.48 -14.96
CA TRP A 470 -19.38 -23.72 -13.73
C TRP A 470 -19.73 -22.26 -14.02
N ASP A 471 -20.74 -21.73 -13.33
CA ASP A 471 -21.12 -20.32 -13.40
C ASP A 471 -20.20 -19.48 -12.49
N TRP A 472 -18.96 -19.32 -12.95
CA TRP A 472 -17.91 -18.61 -12.22
C TRP A 472 -18.30 -17.20 -11.74
N PRO A 473 -19.05 -16.38 -12.50
CA PRO A 473 -19.51 -15.09 -12.01
C PRO A 473 -20.35 -15.17 -10.72
N TRP A 474 -21.33 -16.08 -10.66
CA TRP A 474 -22.12 -16.27 -9.43
C TRP A 474 -21.31 -16.92 -8.32
N ILE A 475 -20.46 -17.89 -8.65
CA ILE A 475 -19.57 -18.54 -7.68
C ILE A 475 -18.67 -17.51 -7.00
N ALA A 476 -18.05 -16.61 -7.76
CA ALA A 476 -17.21 -15.56 -7.21
C ALA A 476 -17.96 -14.65 -6.24
N ALA A 477 -19.17 -14.20 -6.60
CA ALA A 477 -19.98 -13.37 -5.72
C ALA A 477 -20.36 -14.08 -4.40
N LEU A 478 -20.67 -15.38 -4.46
CA LEU A 478 -21.00 -16.19 -3.29
C LEU A 478 -19.78 -16.45 -2.41
N CYS A 479 -18.62 -16.77 -3.00
CA CYS A 479 -17.36 -16.91 -2.28
C CYS A 479 -17.02 -15.61 -1.54
N ILE A 480 -17.14 -14.45 -2.20
CA ILE A 480 -16.90 -13.15 -1.55
C ILE A 480 -17.79 -12.93 -0.34
N ALA A 481 -19.07 -13.28 -0.45
CA ALA A 481 -20.01 -13.19 0.68
C ALA A 481 -19.65 -14.11 1.87
N VAL A 482 -18.90 -15.19 1.63
CA VAL A 482 -18.41 -16.09 2.68
C VAL A 482 -17.18 -15.48 3.38
N HIS A 483 -16.15 -15.09 2.63
CA HIS A 483 -14.85 -14.74 3.22
C HIS A 483 -14.68 -13.25 3.55
N ASP A 484 -15.37 -12.33 2.87
CA ASP A 484 -15.29 -10.88 3.11
C ASP A 484 -16.70 -10.24 3.10
N PRO A 485 -17.51 -10.50 4.14
CA PRO A 485 -18.90 -10.05 4.18
C PRO A 485 -19.03 -8.53 4.38
N TRP A 486 -19.99 -7.92 3.68
CA TRP A 486 -20.33 -6.50 3.79
C TRP A 486 -21.69 -6.29 4.50
N PRO A 487 -22.05 -5.06 4.94
CA PRO A 487 -23.24 -4.82 5.76
C PRO A 487 -24.55 -5.34 5.14
N GLU A 488 -24.72 -5.24 3.83
CA GLU A 488 -25.92 -5.67 3.10
C GLU A 488 -25.88 -7.12 2.61
N VAL A 489 -24.86 -7.91 2.99
CA VAL A 489 -24.67 -9.26 2.46
C VAL A 489 -25.82 -10.20 2.82
N ASP A 490 -26.35 -10.14 4.04
CA ASP A 490 -27.44 -11.04 4.46
C ASP A 490 -28.76 -10.73 3.72
N PRO A 491 -29.21 -9.46 3.62
CA PRO A 491 -30.32 -9.09 2.73
C PRO A 491 -30.09 -9.50 1.26
N TRP A 492 -28.87 -9.36 0.75
CA TRP A 492 -28.53 -9.76 -0.61
C TRP A 492 -28.62 -11.28 -0.80
N LEU A 493 -28.01 -12.08 0.09
CA LEU A 493 -28.11 -13.55 0.08
C LEU A 493 -29.58 -14.00 0.15
N PHE A 494 -30.37 -13.37 1.01
CA PHE A 494 -31.79 -13.66 1.13
C PHE A 494 -32.55 -13.38 -0.17
N SER A 495 -32.21 -12.30 -0.90
CA SER A 495 -32.83 -11.98 -2.18
C SER A 495 -32.61 -13.05 -3.26
N LEU A 496 -31.59 -13.89 -3.10
CA LEU A 496 -31.26 -14.98 -4.02
C LEU A 496 -31.97 -16.29 -3.70
N VAL A 497 -32.57 -16.45 -2.51
CA VAL A 497 -33.14 -17.73 -2.01
C VAL A 497 -34.14 -18.36 -2.98
N GLU A 498 -34.93 -17.54 -3.67
CA GLU A 498 -35.95 -18.01 -4.61
C GLU A 498 -35.38 -18.46 -5.97
N ARG A 499 -34.10 -18.20 -6.24
CA ARG A 499 -33.45 -18.57 -7.50
C ARG A 499 -33.12 -20.06 -7.56
N ASP A 500 -33.50 -20.69 -8.66
CA ASP A 500 -33.26 -22.10 -8.97
C ASP A 500 -32.20 -22.30 -10.06
N ASP A 501 -31.49 -21.23 -10.44
CA ASP A 501 -30.41 -21.29 -11.42
C ASP A 501 -29.31 -22.27 -10.95
N PRO A 502 -28.90 -23.24 -11.79
CA PRO A 502 -27.82 -24.14 -11.45
C PRO A 502 -26.47 -23.43 -11.53
N LEU A 503 -25.63 -23.57 -10.51
CA LEU A 503 -24.24 -23.10 -10.52
C LEU A 503 -23.32 -23.99 -11.37
N MET A 504 -23.81 -25.17 -11.77
CA MET A 504 -23.15 -26.09 -12.68
C MET A 504 -24.11 -26.45 -13.82
N ARG A 505 -23.83 -25.98 -15.03
CA ARG A 505 -24.64 -26.28 -16.23
C ARG A 505 -24.31 -27.65 -16.75
N ARG A 506 -25.27 -28.58 -16.74
CA ARG A 506 -25.03 -29.90 -17.32
C ARG A 506 -24.67 -29.76 -18.81
N PRO A 507 -23.58 -30.38 -19.30
CA PRO A 507 -23.32 -30.39 -20.73
C PRO A 507 -24.55 -30.98 -21.42
N ALA A 508 -25.06 -30.29 -22.44
CA ALA A 508 -26.15 -30.81 -23.26
C ALA A 508 -25.73 -32.21 -23.69
N ALA A 509 -26.54 -33.22 -23.36
CA ALA A 509 -26.22 -34.60 -23.71
C ALA A 509 -25.86 -34.62 -25.19
N ALA A 510 -24.64 -35.06 -25.52
CA ALA A 510 -24.27 -35.29 -26.91
C ALA A 510 -25.39 -36.15 -27.51
N PRO A 511 -25.89 -35.86 -28.73
CA PRO A 511 -26.92 -36.67 -29.35
C PRO A 511 -26.42 -38.10 -29.34
N SER A 512 -27.03 -38.93 -28.49
CA SER A 512 -26.65 -40.32 -28.35
C SER A 512 -26.78 -40.93 -29.72
N GLU A 513 -25.67 -41.33 -30.35
CA GLU A 513 -25.77 -42.23 -31.49
C GLU A 513 -26.60 -43.44 -31.04
N PRO A 514 -27.61 -43.87 -31.81
CA PRO A 514 -28.48 -44.94 -31.40
C PRO A 514 -27.68 -46.24 -31.32
N THR A 515 -27.23 -46.58 -30.10
CA THR A 515 -26.63 -47.88 -29.83
C THR A 515 -27.71 -48.96 -30.03
N PRO A 516 -27.47 -49.98 -30.86
CA PRO A 516 -28.47 -51.00 -31.13
C PRO A 516 -28.86 -51.74 -29.85
N ALA A 517 -30.17 -51.92 -29.68
CA ALA A 517 -30.81 -52.49 -28.51
C ALA A 517 -30.49 -53.97 -28.33
N THR A 518 -29.40 -54.31 -27.65
CA THR A 518 -29.14 -55.67 -27.17
C THR A 518 -28.29 -55.66 -25.91
N SER A 519 -28.91 -55.51 -24.74
CA SER A 519 -28.56 -56.23 -23.50
C SER A 519 -29.46 -55.75 -22.36
N GLU A 520 -30.28 -56.65 -21.83
CA GLU A 520 -31.05 -56.51 -20.58
C GLU A 520 -30.13 -56.52 -19.37
N ASP A 521 -29.25 -55.52 -19.25
CA ASP A 521 -28.47 -55.29 -18.04
C ASP A 521 -28.95 -53.96 -17.46
N PRO A 522 -29.58 -53.93 -16.27
CA PRO A 522 -30.02 -52.69 -15.64
C PRO A 522 -28.77 -51.91 -15.24
N ARG A 523 -28.24 -51.10 -16.17
CA ARG A 523 -27.32 -50.03 -15.80
C ARG A 523 -28.06 -49.20 -14.75
N PRO A 524 -27.46 -48.95 -13.56
CA PRO A 524 -28.06 -48.03 -12.61
C PRO A 524 -28.39 -46.75 -13.37
N GLU A 525 -29.62 -46.26 -13.24
CA GLU A 525 -29.94 -44.93 -13.74
C GLU A 525 -28.80 -44.01 -13.29
N PRO A 526 -28.19 -43.23 -14.19
CA PRO A 526 -27.12 -42.33 -13.79
C PRO A 526 -27.70 -41.51 -12.64
N GLU A 527 -27.15 -41.68 -11.43
CA GLU A 527 -27.51 -40.88 -10.26
C GLU A 527 -27.68 -39.46 -10.77
N LYS A 528 -28.88 -38.89 -10.57
CA LYS A 528 -29.10 -37.48 -10.88
C LYS A 528 -28.05 -36.73 -10.06
N LEU A 529 -26.94 -36.38 -10.70
CA LEU A 529 -25.92 -35.54 -10.09
C LEU A 529 -26.63 -34.24 -9.78
N THR A 530 -27.01 -34.07 -8.53
CA THR A 530 -27.72 -32.88 -8.09
C THR A 530 -26.70 -31.74 -8.10
N ALA A 531 -26.84 -30.84 -9.07
CA ALA A 531 -25.97 -29.68 -9.17
C ALA A 531 -26.32 -28.68 -8.05
N PRO A 532 -25.33 -27.94 -7.53
CA PRO A 532 -25.62 -26.86 -6.58
C PRO A 532 -26.47 -25.78 -7.27
N GLU A 533 -27.47 -25.29 -6.55
CA GLU A 533 -28.37 -24.21 -7.00
C GLU A 533 -27.97 -22.90 -6.35
N LEU A 534 -28.10 -21.78 -7.08
CA LEU A 534 -27.75 -20.45 -6.60
C LEU A 534 -28.50 -20.09 -5.31
N GLY A 535 -29.83 -20.21 -5.29
CA GLY A 535 -30.63 -19.85 -4.12
C GLY A 535 -30.42 -20.77 -2.92
N ALA A 536 -30.20 -22.07 -3.16
CA ALA A 536 -29.88 -23.02 -2.11
C ALA A 536 -28.49 -22.76 -1.48
N THR A 537 -27.51 -22.43 -2.32
CA THR A 537 -26.16 -22.05 -1.89
C THR A 537 -26.18 -20.76 -1.09
N ALA A 538 -26.86 -19.72 -1.59
CA ALA A 538 -27.03 -18.46 -0.85
C ALA A 538 -27.74 -18.67 0.51
N ALA A 539 -28.77 -19.51 0.55
CA ALA A 539 -29.44 -19.91 1.78
C ALA A 539 -28.52 -20.63 2.76
N ALA A 540 -27.69 -21.56 2.27
CA ALA A 540 -26.72 -22.27 3.11
C ALA A 540 -25.68 -21.31 3.71
N ILE A 541 -25.17 -20.35 2.93
CA ILE A 541 -24.26 -19.30 3.41
C ILE A 541 -24.95 -18.45 4.49
N LEU A 542 -26.17 -17.98 4.23
CA LEU A 542 -26.95 -17.16 5.17
C LEU A 542 -27.17 -17.89 6.51
N LEU A 543 -27.51 -19.17 6.47
CA LEU A 543 -27.73 -19.99 7.67
C LEU A 543 -26.43 -20.27 8.43
N ASN A 544 -25.34 -20.58 7.72
CA ASN A 544 -24.02 -20.77 8.34
C ASN A 544 -23.56 -19.50 9.08
N ARG A 545 -23.76 -18.33 8.48
CA ARG A 545 -23.46 -17.02 9.11
C ARG A 545 -24.32 -16.77 10.34
N ALA A 546 -25.54 -17.29 10.37
CA ALA A 546 -26.42 -17.25 11.54
C ALA A 546 -26.13 -18.35 12.58
N GLY A 547 -25.14 -19.22 12.35
CA GLY A 547 -24.80 -20.35 13.23
C GLY A 547 -25.82 -21.49 13.21
N ILE A 548 -26.65 -21.59 12.16
CA ILE A 548 -27.72 -22.58 12.05
C ILE A 548 -27.36 -23.62 10.99
N PRO A 549 -27.41 -24.93 11.30
CA PRO A 549 -27.15 -25.97 10.31
C PRO A 549 -28.13 -25.92 9.12
N PRO A 550 -27.65 -25.88 7.85
CA PRO A 550 -28.53 -25.82 6.67
C PRO A 550 -29.54 -26.97 6.56
N THR A 551 -29.20 -28.15 7.08
CA THR A 551 -30.04 -29.34 7.07
C THR A 551 -31.37 -29.16 7.81
N VAL A 552 -31.44 -28.27 8.80
CA VAL A 552 -32.68 -27.93 9.53
C VAL A 552 -33.74 -27.36 8.57
N PHE A 553 -33.30 -26.65 7.54
CA PHE A 553 -34.14 -26.04 6.53
C PHE A 553 -34.31 -26.90 5.27
N GLY A 554 -33.90 -28.17 5.29
CA GLY A 554 -34.03 -29.05 4.12
C GLY A 554 -33.03 -28.76 3.00
N LEU A 555 -31.91 -28.09 3.31
CA LEU A 555 -30.78 -27.97 2.40
C LEU A 555 -29.84 -29.16 2.55
N GLU A 556 -29.28 -29.60 1.42
CA GLU A 556 -28.17 -30.54 1.40
C GLU A 556 -26.93 -29.87 0.83
N VAL A 557 -25.85 -29.91 1.61
CA VAL A 557 -24.55 -29.38 1.22
C VAL A 557 -23.76 -30.49 0.51
N LEU A 558 -23.25 -30.19 -0.67
CA LEU A 558 -22.48 -31.09 -1.50
C LEU A 558 -21.01 -31.06 -1.05
N MET A 559 -20.56 -32.17 -0.45
CA MET A 559 -19.18 -32.30 0.06
C MET A 559 -18.11 -32.38 -1.04
N TYR A 560 -18.49 -32.79 -2.26
CA TYR A 560 -17.56 -33.02 -3.38
C TYR A 560 -17.78 -32.02 -4.54
N SER A 561 -17.92 -30.74 -4.21
CA SER A 561 -18.04 -29.65 -5.18
C SER A 561 -16.72 -28.85 -5.26
N PRO A 562 -16.31 -28.30 -6.42
CA PRO A 562 -15.22 -27.32 -6.50
C PRO A 562 -15.42 -26.11 -5.57
N LEU A 563 -16.68 -25.78 -5.24
CA LEU A 563 -17.01 -24.78 -4.22
C LEU A 563 -16.41 -25.13 -2.85
N ALA A 564 -16.31 -26.41 -2.49
CA ALA A 564 -15.72 -26.84 -1.23
C ALA A 564 -14.21 -26.54 -1.13
N SER A 565 -13.49 -26.55 -2.27
CA SER A 565 -12.08 -26.12 -2.30
C SER A 565 -11.89 -24.60 -2.19
N LEU A 566 -12.98 -23.85 -2.26
CA LEU A 566 -13.04 -22.39 -2.11
C LEU A 566 -13.72 -21.99 -0.78
N ASP A 567 -13.85 -22.94 0.15
CA ASP A 567 -14.58 -22.78 1.41
C ASP A 567 -16.03 -22.27 1.28
N CYS A 568 -16.64 -22.45 0.09
CA CYS A 568 -18.01 -22.05 -0.19
C CYS A 568 -18.94 -23.28 -0.16
N PRO A 569 -20.06 -23.25 0.59
CA PRO A 569 -20.95 -24.40 0.70
C PRO A 569 -21.85 -24.52 -0.54
N GLY A 570 -21.49 -25.35 -1.52
CA GLY A 570 -22.40 -25.68 -2.62
C GLY A 570 -23.60 -26.48 -2.11
N ALA A 571 -24.82 -26.02 -2.35
CA ALA A 571 -26.02 -26.67 -1.80
C ALA A 571 -27.17 -26.76 -2.81
N TYR A 572 -28.14 -27.64 -2.51
CA TYR A 572 -29.42 -27.74 -3.21
C TYR A 572 -30.58 -27.98 -2.23
N TRP A 573 -31.81 -27.71 -2.67
CA TRP A 573 -33.01 -27.96 -1.86
C TRP A 573 -33.46 -29.42 -1.97
N ARG A 574 -33.54 -30.15 -0.85
CA ARG A 574 -34.14 -31.49 -0.82
C ARG A 574 -35.66 -31.46 -0.94
N ASP A 575 -36.28 -30.42 -0.39
CA ASP A 575 -37.73 -30.25 -0.39
C ASP A 575 -38.12 -28.78 -0.63
N ALA A 576 -39.25 -28.57 -1.32
CA ALA A 576 -39.76 -27.22 -1.61
C ALA A 576 -40.26 -26.46 -0.37
N LYS A 577 -40.49 -27.15 0.75
CA LYS A 577 -40.95 -26.52 2.01
C LYS A 577 -39.80 -25.84 2.74
N GLY A 578 -38.56 -26.23 2.47
CA GLY A 578 -37.34 -25.62 3.01
C GLY A 578 -37.27 -24.12 2.75
N ARG A 579 -37.56 -23.70 1.51
CA ARG A 579 -37.58 -22.29 1.09
C ARG A 579 -38.58 -21.46 1.90
N GLN A 580 -39.78 -22.00 2.12
CA GLN A 580 -40.82 -21.33 2.91
C GLN A 580 -40.43 -21.18 4.38
N ARG A 581 -39.84 -22.23 4.97
CA ARG A 581 -39.33 -22.20 6.35
C ARG A 581 -38.24 -21.14 6.51
N LEU A 582 -37.30 -21.06 5.57
CA LEU A 582 -36.24 -20.06 5.60
C LEU A 582 -36.80 -18.64 5.46
N THR A 583 -37.74 -18.44 4.54
CA THR A 583 -38.42 -17.16 4.34
C THR A 583 -39.16 -16.70 5.59
N GLN A 584 -39.84 -17.61 6.29
CA GLN A 584 -40.51 -17.30 7.54
C GLN A 584 -39.48 -16.92 8.62
N TRP A 585 -38.44 -17.74 8.79
CA TRP A 585 -37.36 -17.48 9.75
C TRP A 585 -36.71 -16.10 9.54
N TRP A 586 -36.41 -15.73 8.28
CA TRP A 586 -35.82 -14.44 7.96
C TRP A 586 -36.75 -13.27 8.32
N LYS A 587 -38.04 -13.37 8.00
CA LYS A 587 -39.05 -12.37 8.37
C LYS A 587 -39.20 -12.19 9.88
N GLU A 588 -39.05 -13.27 10.65
CA GLU A 588 -39.08 -13.23 12.10
C GLU A 588 -37.83 -12.54 12.67
N ARG A 589 -36.67 -12.72 12.04
CA ARG A 589 -35.40 -12.09 12.42
C ARG A 589 -35.32 -10.59 12.12
N GLN A 590 -36.06 -10.10 11.13
CA GLN A 590 -36.10 -8.67 10.78
C GLN A 590 -37.04 -7.83 11.67
N LYS A 591 -37.86 -8.48 12.52
CA LYS A 591 -38.70 -7.81 13.52
C LYS A 591 -37.93 -7.59 14.80
#